data_AF-A0A6L7ULQ6-F1
#
_entry.id   AF-A0A6L7ULQ6-F1
#
_cell.length_a   1.000
_cell.length_b   1.000
_cell.length_c   1.000
_cell.angle_alpha   90.00
_cell.angle_beta   90.00
_cell.angle_gamma   90.00
#
_symmetry.space_group_name_H-M   'P 1'
#
loop_
_entity.id
_entity.type
_entity.pdbx_description
1 polymer ?
#
loop_
_entity_poly.entity_id
_entity_poly.type
_entity_poly.pdbx_seq_one_letter_code
_entity_poly.pdbx_strand_id
1 'polypeptide(L)' 'MTEVGATMLAGEAGDWAGKPVAALREQWDRESVFAFDRIPSTNDLARELAEAGAPSGTIVLCRQQTAGRGRAG' A
#
# COMPACT_ATOMS: atom_id res chain seq x y z
N MET A 1 -15.45 -11.26 14.19
CA MET A 1 -14.86 -9.94 14.49
C MET A 1 -13.45 -10.00 13.97
N THR A 2 -13.28 -9.75 12.67
CA THR A 2 -12.02 -9.96 11.96
C THR A 2 -11.03 -8.91 12.42
N GLU A 3 -9.96 -9.33 13.08
CA GLU A 3 -8.88 -8.46 13.51
C GLU A 3 -8.35 -7.71 12.29
N VAL A 4 -8.43 -6.38 12.36
CA VAL A 4 -7.80 -5.45 11.43
C VAL A 4 -6.29 -5.57 11.68
N GLY A 5 -5.67 -6.59 11.08
CA GLY A 5 -4.28 -6.97 11.33
C GLY A 5 -3.31 -5.85 10.99
N ALA A 6 -2.32 -5.64 11.87
CA ALA A 6 -1.06 -4.86 11.79
C ALA A 6 -1.00 -3.48 11.08
N THR A 7 -1.73 -3.26 10.00
CA THR A 7 -1.73 -2.12 9.08
C THR A 7 -2.29 -0.83 9.71
N MET A 8 -3.11 -0.91 10.76
CA MET A 8 -3.69 0.25 11.46
C MET A 8 -2.66 1.19 12.13
N LEU A 9 -1.37 0.82 12.17
CA LEU A 9 -0.30 1.63 12.79
C LEU A 9 0.60 2.38 11.79
N ALA A 10 0.57 2.04 10.50
CA ALA A 10 1.35 2.75 9.49
C ALA A 10 0.47 3.83 8.85
N GLY A 11 0.68 5.09 9.23
CA GLY A 11 0.02 6.21 8.54
C GLY A 11 0.37 6.22 7.06
N GLU A 12 -0.63 6.48 6.21
CA GLU A 12 -0.41 6.73 4.77
C GLU A 12 0.50 7.96 4.63
N ALA A 13 1.52 7.86 3.76
CA ALA A 13 2.35 8.99 3.42
C ALA A 13 1.55 10.00 2.59
N GLY A 14 1.69 11.29 2.91
CA GLY A 14 1.00 12.35 2.16
C GLY A 14 1.48 12.51 0.70
N ASP A 15 2.71 12.08 0.41
CA ASP A 15 3.33 12.16 -0.91
C ASP A 15 4.16 10.92 -1.25
N TRP A 16 4.46 10.79 -2.55
CA TRP A 16 5.44 9.88 -3.09
C TRP A 16 6.30 10.61 -4.14
N ALA A 17 7.62 10.58 -3.93
CA ALA A 17 8.59 11.28 -4.79
C ALA A 17 8.24 12.79 -4.99
N GLY A 18 7.75 13.45 -3.95
CA GLY A 18 7.38 14.87 -3.99
C GLY A 18 6.03 15.17 -4.65
N LYS A 19 5.27 14.14 -5.04
CA LYS A 19 3.91 14.28 -5.58
C LYS A 19 2.88 13.81 -4.55
N PRO A 20 1.82 14.60 -4.27
CA PRO A 20 0.72 14.11 -3.44
C PRO A 20 0.13 12.82 -4.00
N VAL A 21 -0.25 11.87 -3.14
CA VAL A 21 -0.84 10.60 -3.57
C VAL A 21 -2.10 10.81 -4.43
N ALA A 22 -2.89 11.84 -4.11
CA ALA A 22 -4.05 12.24 -4.92
C ALA A 22 -3.69 12.57 -6.38
N ALA A 23 -2.56 13.25 -6.62
CA ALA A 23 -2.10 13.55 -7.97
C ALA A 23 -1.64 12.29 -8.73
N LEU A 24 -1.14 11.28 -8.00
CA LEU A 24 -0.79 9.99 -8.61
C LEU A 24 -2.02 9.18 -9.00
N ARG A 25 -3.10 9.25 -8.21
CA ARG A 25 -4.38 8.62 -8.53
C ARG A 25 -4.93 9.13 -9.86
N GLU A 26 -4.88 10.44 -10.07
CA GLU A 26 -5.25 11.09 -11.34
C GLU A 26 -4.28 10.72 -12.47
N GLN A 27 -2.97 10.88 -12.24
CA GLN A 27 -1.95 10.63 -13.28
C GLN A 27 -1.97 9.20 -13.81
N TRP A 28 -2.23 8.22 -12.95
CA TRP A 28 -2.24 6.80 -13.31
C TRP A 28 -3.61 6.24 -13.64
N ASP A 29 -4.66 7.07 -13.57
CA ASP A 29 -6.05 6.63 -13.73
C ASP A 29 -6.39 5.46 -12.79
N ARG A 30 -6.01 5.59 -11.52
CA ARG A 30 -6.21 4.57 -10.48
C ARG A 30 -6.71 5.21 -9.20
N GLU A 31 -7.94 4.88 -8.81
CA GLU A 31 -8.52 5.37 -7.55
C GLU A 31 -7.78 4.84 -6.32
N SER A 32 -7.40 3.55 -6.34
CA SER A 32 -6.79 2.86 -5.20
C SER A 32 -5.27 2.86 -5.25
N VAL A 33 -4.66 4.04 -5.08
CA VAL A 33 -3.21 4.18 -4.86
C VAL A 33 -2.96 4.52 -3.39
N PHE A 34 -2.12 3.74 -2.73
CA PHE A 34 -1.69 3.96 -1.34
C PHE A 34 -0.18 4.10 -1.28
N ALA A 35 0.33 5.03 -0.48
CA ALA A 35 1.76 5.20 -0.25
C ALA A 35 2.08 5.18 1.23
N PHE A 36 3.20 4.57 1.61
CA PHE A 36 3.64 4.48 3.00
C PHE A 36 5.12 4.82 3.13
N ASP A 37 5.52 5.41 4.25
CA ASP A 37 6.94 5.57 4.57
C ASP A 37 7.58 4.22 4.90
N ARG A 38 6.91 3.43 5.73
CA ARG A 38 7.45 2.16 6.24
C ARG A 38 6.34 1.17 6.54
N ILE A 39 6.37 0.01 5.90
CA ILE A 39 5.48 -1.14 6.19
C ILE A 39 6.26 -2.45 6.13
N PRO A 40 5.75 -3.57 6.68
CA PRO A 40 6.42 -4.87 6.59
C PRO A 40 6.62 -5.31 5.14
N SER A 41 5.53 -5.39 4.38
CA SER A 41 5.56 -5.83 2.99
C SER A 41 4.45 -5.18 2.18
N THR A 42 4.80 -4.58 1.04
CA THR A 42 3.82 -4.05 0.08
C THR A 42 2.93 -5.16 -0.46
N ASN A 43 3.48 -6.35 -0.66
CA ASN A 43 2.75 -7.49 -1.21
C ASN A 43 1.78 -8.10 -0.20
N ASP A 44 2.14 -8.12 1.09
CA ASP A 44 1.22 -8.58 2.14
C ASP A 44 0.03 -7.62 2.27
N LEU A 45 0.29 -6.31 2.26
CA LEU A 45 -0.75 -5.29 2.29
C LEU A 45 -1.63 -5.32 1.02
N ALA A 46 -1.04 -5.49 -0.17
CA ALA A 46 -1.81 -5.62 -1.40
C ALA A 46 -2.76 -6.84 -1.35
N ARG A 47 -2.32 -7.95 -0.74
CA ARG A 47 -3.18 -9.11 -0.50
C ARG A 47 -4.30 -8.80 0.50
N GLU A 48 -3.98 -8.18 1.64
CA GLU A 48 -4.99 -7.79 2.64
C GLU A 48 -6.06 -6.87 2.02
N LEU A 49 -5.65 -5.89 1.22
CA LEU A 49 -6.56 -4.99 0.52
C LEU A 49 -7.43 -5.74 -0.49
N ALA A 50 -6.86 -6.67 -1.25
CA ALA A 50 -7.61 -7.49 -2.19
C ALA A 50 -8.63 -8.40 -1.47
N GLU A 51 -8.25 -9.03 -0.36
CA GLU A 51 -9.15 -9.83 0.49
C GLU A 51 -10.27 -8.97 1.10
N ALA A 52 -9.98 -7.69 1.38
CA ALA A 52 -10.97 -6.71 1.83
C ALA A 52 -11.84 -6.13 0.71
N GLY A 53 -11.64 -6.53 -0.56
CA GLY A 53 -12.46 -6.11 -1.69
C GLY A 53 -11.97 -4.87 -2.43
N ALA A 54 -10.70 -4.48 -2.27
CA ALA A 54 -10.11 -3.40 -3.06
C ALA A 54 -10.18 -3.71 -4.58
N PRO A 55 -10.43 -2.71 -5.43
CA PRO A 55 -10.62 -2.93 -6.86
C PRO A 55 -9.35 -3.46 -7.54
N SER A 56 -9.53 -4.17 -8.65
CA SER A 56 -8.42 -4.59 -9.52
C SER A 56 -7.60 -3.37 -9.96
N GLY A 57 -6.27 -3.53 -9.99
CA GLY A 57 -5.37 -2.43 -10.29
C GLY A 57 -5.02 -1.53 -9.09
N THR A 58 -5.35 -1.94 -7.86
CA THR A 58 -4.84 -1.32 -6.63
C THR A 58 -3.31 -1.29 -6.61
N ILE A 59 -2.73 -0.15 -6.25
CA ILE A 59 -1.28 0.09 -6.18
C ILE A 59 -0.90 0.39 -4.73
N VAL A 60 0.11 -0.32 -4.22
CA VAL A 60 0.74 -0.06 -2.92
C VAL A 60 2.19 0.33 -3.12
N LEU A 61 2.57 1.52 -2.68
CA LEU A 61 3.93 2.05 -2.70
C LEU A 61 4.50 2.10 -1.28
N CYS A 62 5.80 1.87 -1.13
CA CYS A 62 6.46 2.01 0.16
C CYS A 62 7.91 2.45 0.01
N ARG A 63 8.34 3.45 0.81
CA ARG A 63 9.73 3.94 0.80
C ARG A 63 10.67 2.89 1.42
N GLN A 64 10.24 2.21 2.48
CA GLN A 64 11.00 1.12 3.09
C GLN A 64 10.11 -0.05 3.55
N GLN A 65 10.35 -1.22 2.96
CA GLN A 65 9.84 -2.48 3.52
C GLN A 65 10.72 -2.98 4.67
N THR A 66 10.15 -3.40 5.80
CA THR A 66 10.91 -3.97 6.95
C THR A 66 10.97 -5.49 6.95
N ALA A 67 10.08 -6.14 6.20
CA ALA A 67 10.00 -7.58 6.03
C ALA A 67 9.65 -7.91 4.57
N GLY A 68 10.30 -7.19 3.64
CA GLY A 68 10.18 -7.44 2.20
C GLY A 68 10.75 -8.80 1.84
N ARG A 69 10.06 -9.50 0.93
CA ARG A 69 10.29 -10.91 0.63
C ARG A 69 10.31 -11.16 -0.87
N GLY A 70 11.15 -12.11 -1.29
CA GLY A 70 11.29 -12.52 -2.69
C GLY A 70 10.67 -13.88 -2.94
N ARG A 71 11.13 -14.55 -3.99
CA ARG A 71 10.77 -15.95 -4.24
C ARG A 71 11.55 -16.85 -3.28
N ALA A 72 10.86 -17.78 -2.63
CA ALA A 72 11.37 -18.73 -1.62
C ALA A 72 11.68 -18.15 -0.23
N GLY A 73 11.34 -16.89 0.01
CA GLY A 73 11.61 -16.21 1.28
C GLY A 73 11.76 -14.73 1.09
#